data_AF-A0A812XWM4-F1
#
_entry.id   AF-A0A812XWM4-F1
#
_cell.length_a   1.000
_cell.length_b   1.000
_cell.length_c   1.000
_cell.angle_alpha   90.00
_cell.angle_beta   90.00
_cell.angle_gamma   90.00
#
_symmetry.space_group_name_H-M   'P 1'
#
loop_
_entity.id
_entity.type
_entity.pdbx_description
1 polymer ?
#
loop_
_entity_poly.entity_id
_entity_poly.type
_entity_poly.pdbx_seq_one_letter_code
_entity_poly.pdbx_strand_id
1 'polypeptide(L)'
;MALLFKLSMLAATAAALPAFPPSWGSPPEIMTMDYGPLAGGYGHGSSSLSTWIYQNMQEDISAGRPQYPPDFGPPPKAQTRDLRPLPFGYGFGSGTMAKWLTKKAKEVYDETPEDFEGIASALETAPGGRRDLRPMEVMM
;
A
#
# COMPACT_ATOMS: atom_id res chain seq x y z
N MET A 1 -38.75 -9.96 -38.79
CA MET A 1 -38.93 -10.03 -37.32
C MET A 1 -37.59 -10.44 -36.73
N ALA A 2 -36.79 -9.50 -36.25
CA ALA A 2 -36.72 -9.09 -34.84
C ALA A 2 -35.77 -10.02 -34.05
N LEU A 3 -34.79 -9.56 -33.27
CA LEU A 3 -34.19 -8.25 -33.05
C LEU A 3 -32.85 -8.56 -32.35
N LEU A 4 -31.80 -7.80 -32.65
CA LEU A 4 -30.53 -7.84 -31.91
C LEU A 4 -30.76 -7.50 -30.43
N PHE A 5 -30.03 -8.16 -29.53
CA PHE A 5 -29.57 -7.51 -28.30
C PHE A 5 -28.10 -7.86 -28.06
N LYS A 6 -27.21 -6.98 -28.53
CA LYS A 6 -25.85 -6.89 -28.02
C LYS A 6 -25.96 -6.45 -26.57
N LEU A 7 -25.67 -7.35 -25.64
CA LEU A 7 -25.55 -7.01 -24.23
C LEU A 7 -24.24 -6.24 -24.03
N SER A 8 -24.27 -4.94 -24.30
CA SER A 8 -23.26 -4.02 -23.76
C SER A 8 -23.49 -3.96 -22.25
N MET A 9 -22.65 -4.67 -21.49
CA MET A 9 -22.53 -4.42 -20.06
C MET A 9 -21.88 -3.05 -19.88
N LEU A 10 -22.70 -2.06 -19.53
CA LEU A 10 -22.23 -0.86 -18.86
C LEU A 10 -21.96 -1.27 -17.41
N ALA A 11 -20.72 -1.63 -17.09
CA ALA A 11 -20.31 -1.86 -15.70
C ALA A 11 -20.35 -0.51 -14.99
N ALA A 12 -21.30 -0.35 -14.05
CA ALA A 12 -21.29 0.73 -13.10
C ALA A 12 -20.02 0.60 -12.23
N THR A 13 -19.11 1.55 -12.33
CA THR A 13 -17.89 1.64 -11.52
C THR A 13 -18.26 1.97 -10.07
N ALA A 14 -18.63 0.95 -9.30
CA ALA A 14 -18.35 0.96 -7.87
C ALA A 14 -16.82 1.00 -7.74
N ALA A 15 -16.26 1.96 -7.00
CA ALA A 15 -14.82 2.05 -6.80
C ALA A 15 -14.32 0.73 -6.19
N ALA A 16 -13.76 -0.14 -7.03
CA ALA A 16 -13.21 -1.42 -6.61
C ALA A 16 -11.99 -1.12 -5.74
N LEU A 17 -11.87 -1.83 -4.60
CA LEU A 17 -10.66 -1.76 -3.78
C LEU A 17 -9.43 -2.09 -4.65
N PRO A 18 -8.28 -1.48 -4.37
CA PRO A 18 -7.04 -1.86 -5.04
C PRO A 18 -6.75 -3.35 -4.86
N ALA A 19 -6.05 -3.94 -5.83
CA ALA A 19 -5.63 -5.32 -5.69
C ALA A 19 -4.58 -5.43 -4.57
N PHE A 20 -4.80 -6.32 -3.60
CA PHE A 20 -3.81 -6.62 -2.57
C PHE A 20 -3.07 -7.92 -2.87
N PRO A 21 -1.85 -8.10 -2.34
CA PRO A 21 -1.15 -9.36 -2.45
C PRO A 21 -1.98 -10.53 -1.88
N PRO A 22 -2.10 -11.66 -2.60
CA PRO A 22 -2.92 -12.79 -2.17
C PRO A 22 -2.57 -13.36 -0.79
N SER A 23 -1.32 -13.19 -0.34
CA SER A 23 -0.85 -13.68 0.96
C SER A 23 -1.42 -12.92 2.15
N TRP A 24 -1.90 -11.67 1.96
CA TRP A 24 -2.45 -10.85 3.05
C TRP A 24 -3.88 -11.25 3.42
N GLY A 25 -4.53 -12.06 2.59
CA GLY A 25 -5.92 -12.48 2.80
C GLY A 25 -6.92 -11.37 2.49
N SER A 26 -8.07 -11.40 3.16
CA SER A 26 -9.14 -10.43 2.93
C SER A 26 -8.95 -9.17 3.80
N PRO A 27 -9.20 -7.97 3.24
CA PRO A 27 -9.20 -6.74 4.04
C PRO A 27 -10.33 -6.77 5.08
N PRO A 28 -10.28 -5.91 6.12
CA PRO A 28 -11.28 -5.89 7.18
C PRO A 28 -12.69 -5.60 6.63
N GLU A 29 -13.67 -6.42 7.00
CA GLU A 29 -15.06 -6.30 6.53
C GLU A 29 -15.78 -5.06 7.08
N ILE A 30 -15.42 -4.66 8.31
CA ILE A 30 -15.93 -3.47 8.98
C ILE A 30 -14.81 -2.45 9.01
N MET A 31 -15.03 -1.33 8.32
CA MET A 31 -14.08 -0.23 8.24
C MET A 31 -14.68 1.04 8.83
N THR A 32 -13.81 1.93 9.26
CA THR A 32 -14.16 3.29 9.61
C THR A 32 -14.55 4.10 8.37
N MET A 33 -15.40 5.12 8.55
CA MET A 33 -15.90 5.97 7.46
C MET A 33 -14.97 7.14 7.11
N ASP A 34 -13.82 7.25 7.78
CA ASP A 34 -12.84 8.27 7.46
C ASP A 34 -12.19 8.01 6.09
N TYR A 35 -11.63 9.06 5.52
CA TYR A 35 -10.96 9.01 4.23
C TYR A 35 -9.61 9.71 4.35
N GLY A 36 -8.55 8.95 4.12
CA GLY A 36 -7.19 9.42 4.21
C GLY A 36 -6.24 8.54 3.39
N PRO A 37 -4.95 8.88 3.35
CA PRO A 37 -3.97 8.15 2.57
C PRO A 37 -3.78 6.72 3.09
N LEU A 38 -3.52 5.79 2.19
CA LEU A 38 -3.24 4.39 2.47
C LEU A 38 -1.74 4.16 2.50
N ALA A 39 -1.28 3.34 3.43
CA ALA A 39 0.08 2.80 3.41
C ALA A 39 0.36 2.08 2.08
N GLY A 40 1.63 1.92 1.73
CA GLY A 40 2.06 1.16 0.54
C GLY A 40 1.84 1.85 -0.81
N GLY A 41 1.28 3.06 -0.83
CA GLY A 41 1.05 3.86 -2.03
C GLY A 41 -0.21 3.43 -2.79
N TYR A 42 -1.21 2.89 -2.08
CA TYR A 42 -2.49 2.43 -2.64
C TYR A 42 -3.52 3.55 -2.88
N GLY A 43 -3.12 4.82 -2.77
CA GLY A 43 -4.05 5.95 -2.83
C GLY A 43 -4.69 6.22 -1.49
N HIS A 44 -6.01 6.36 -1.47
CA HIS A 44 -6.76 6.79 -0.28
C HIS A 44 -7.90 5.82 0.07
N GLY A 45 -8.25 5.77 1.35
CA GLY A 45 -9.29 4.92 1.91
C GLY A 45 -9.44 5.12 3.42
N SER A 46 -9.99 4.13 4.11
CA SER A 46 -10.18 4.23 5.57
C SER A 46 -8.87 4.04 6.33
N SER A 47 -8.72 4.70 7.48
CA SER A 47 -7.57 4.46 8.38
C SER A 47 -7.50 3.01 8.87
N SER A 48 -8.65 2.34 9.03
CA SER A 48 -8.71 0.91 9.34
C SER A 48 -8.05 0.07 8.24
N LEU A 49 -8.32 0.39 6.98
CA LEU A 49 -7.67 -0.25 5.84
C LEU A 49 -6.19 0.12 5.76
N SER A 50 -5.83 1.38 5.97
CA SER A 50 -4.45 1.85 5.99
C SER A 50 -3.61 1.12 7.05
N THR A 51 -4.18 0.92 8.24
CA THR A 51 -3.56 0.17 9.34
C THR A 51 -3.36 -1.30 8.96
N TRP A 52 -4.38 -1.94 8.38
CA TRP A 52 -4.28 -3.33 7.92
C TRP A 52 -3.21 -3.50 6.83
N ILE A 53 -3.16 -2.60 5.84
CA ILE A 53 -2.12 -2.61 4.81
C ILE A 53 -0.74 -2.47 5.45
N TYR A 54 -0.57 -1.46 6.32
CA TYR A 54 0.68 -1.18 6.98
C TYR A 54 1.22 -2.39 7.75
N GLN A 55 0.35 -3.08 8.52
CA GLN A 55 0.75 -4.26 9.29
C GLN A 55 1.26 -5.40 8.40
N ASN A 56 0.54 -5.74 7.34
CA ASN A 56 0.97 -6.80 6.43
C ASN A 56 2.30 -6.46 5.75
N MET A 57 2.50 -5.19 5.36
CA MET A 57 3.77 -4.74 4.81
C MET A 57 4.91 -4.89 5.83
N GLN A 58 4.69 -4.52 7.10
CA GLN A 58 5.71 -4.64 8.13
C GLN A 58 6.08 -6.10 8.40
N GLU A 59 5.10 -7.01 8.38
CA GLU A 59 5.35 -8.46 8.44
C GLU A 59 6.23 -8.92 7.26
N ASP A 60 5.86 -8.56 6.03
CA ASP A 60 6.63 -8.87 4.83
C ASP A 60 8.05 -8.28 4.84
N ILE A 61 8.20 -7.03 5.29
CA ILE A 61 9.49 -6.35 5.43
C ILE A 61 10.35 -7.05 6.47
N SER A 62 9.77 -7.40 7.63
CA SER A 62 10.48 -8.13 8.70
C SER A 62 10.92 -9.54 8.27
N ALA A 63 10.14 -10.17 7.38
CA ALA A 63 10.49 -11.45 6.75
C ALA A 63 11.49 -11.31 5.60
N GLY A 64 11.93 -10.09 5.26
CA GLY A 64 12.84 -9.82 4.15
C GLY A 64 12.22 -10.05 2.76
N ARG A 65 10.89 -10.02 2.68
CA ARG A 65 10.10 -10.26 1.46
C ARG A 65 9.06 -9.16 1.25
N PRO A 66 9.48 -7.88 1.15
CA PRO A 66 8.54 -6.78 0.95
C PRO A 66 7.70 -7.02 -0.32
N GLN A 67 6.39 -6.92 -0.17
CA GLN A 67 5.44 -7.01 -1.28
C GLN A 67 4.93 -5.63 -1.64
N TYR A 68 4.64 -5.43 -2.92
CA TYR A 68 4.20 -4.16 -3.49
C TYR A 68 2.80 -4.34 -4.08
N PRO A 69 2.05 -3.24 -4.32
CA PRO A 69 0.81 -3.30 -5.08
C PRO A 69 1.01 -4.11 -6.37
N PRO A 70 0.22 -5.17 -6.60
CA PRO A 70 0.27 -5.95 -7.84
C PRO A 70 0.17 -5.07 -9.09
N ASP A 71 -0.60 -3.98 -8.99
CA ASP A 71 -0.80 -3.01 -10.08
C ASP A 71 0.44 -2.18 -10.43
N PHE A 72 1.46 -2.13 -9.55
CA PHE A 72 2.73 -1.46 -9.85
C PHE A 72 3.56 -2.25 -10.87
N GLY A 73 3.27 -3.54 -11.03
CA GLY A 73 4.06 -4.47 -11.83
C GLY A 73 5.38 -4.85 -11.15
N PRO A 74 6.30 -5.48 -11.90
CA PRO A 74 7.54 -6.00 -11.31
C PRO A 74 8.46 -4.86 -10.85
N PRO A 75 9.11 -5.00 -9.68
CA PRO A 75 10.08 -4.02 -9.21
C PRO A 75 11.34 -4.00 -10.10
N PRO A 76 12.09 -2.89 -10.12
CA PRO A 76 13.31 -2.75 -10.89
C PRO A 76 14.37 -3.78 -10.44
N LYS A 77 14.88 -4.55 -11.40
CA LYS A 77 15.91 -5.59 -11.18
C LYS A 77 17.28 -5.00 -10.84
N ALA A 78 17.61 -3.86 -11.44
CA ALA A 78 18.85 -3.15 -11.18
C ALA A 78 18.62 -2.11 -10.07
N GLN A 79 19.17 -2.38 -8.89
CA GLN A 79 19.08 -1.49 -7.74
C GLN A 79 20.44 -0.87 -7.43
N THR A 80 20.40 0.39 -7.01
CA THR A 80 21.56 1.10 -6.50
C THR A 80 21.84 0.68 -5.06
N ARG A 81 23.10 0.79 -4.62
CA ARG A 81 23.53 0.43 -3.25
C ARG A 81 23.34 1.56 -2.24
N ASP A 82 22.59 2.61 -2.59
CA ASP A 82 22.28 3.68 -1.65
C ASP A 82 21.21 3.23 -0.68
N LEU A 83 21.29 3.73 0.56
CA LEU A 83 20.29 3.46 1.59
C LEU A 83 19.59 4.78 1.92
N ARG A 84 18.29 4.85 1.65
CA ARG A 84 17.44 6.02 1.80
C ARG A 84 16.07 5.61 2.35
N PRO A 85 15.33 6.53 3.00
CA PRO A 85 13.95 6.26 3.35
C PRO A 85 13.13 6.02 2.08
N LEU A 86 12.32 4.96 2.11
CA LEU A 86 11.34 4.66 1.09
C LEU A 86 10.01 5.32 1.47
N PRO A 87 9.25 5.83 0.49
CA PRO A 87 7.96 6.44 0.76
C PRO A 87 6.93 5.41 1.24
N PHE A 88 5.75 5.86 1.66
CA PHE A 88 4.58 5.02 1.93
C PHE A 88 4.75 3.94 3.01
N GLY A 89 5.74 4.10 3.90
CA GLY A 89 5.96 3.19 5.03
C GLY A 89 6.79 1.95 4.71
N TYR A 90 7.49 1.89 3.58
CA TYR A 90 8.37 0.75 3.24
C TYR A 90 9.72 0.72 3.99
N GLY A 91 9.96 1.65 4.92
CA GLY A 91 11.21 1.72 5.69
C GLY A 91 12.37 2.30 4.87
N PHE A 92 13.46 1.54 4.70
CA PHE A 92 14.67 2.00 4.01
C PHE A 92 15.06 1.07 2.84
N GLY A 93 15.65 1.64 1.79
CA GLY A 93 16.09 0.88 0.63
C GLY A 93 16.81 1.75 -0.41
N SER A 94 16.89 1.24 -1.65
CA SER A 94 17.59 1.94 -2.73
C SER A 94 16.83 3.13 -3.27
N GLY A 95 17.55 4.15 -3.73
CA GLY A 95 16.97 5.32 -4.38
C GLY A 95 16.27 4.96 -5.69
N THR A 96 16.68 3.88 -6.37
CA THR A 96 15.93 3.33 -7.51
C THR A 96 14.55 2.83 -7.06
N MET A 97 14.46 2.14 -5.92
CA MET A 97 13.18 1.70 -5.36
C MET A 97 12.32 2.87 -4.91
N ALA A 98 12.90 3.87 -4.23
CA ALA A 98 12.17 5.07 -3.82
C ALA A 98 11.52 5.76 -5.03
N LYS A 99 12.29 6.01 -6.09
CA LYS A 99 11.78 6.62 -7.33
C LYS A 99 10.71 5.77 -8.01
N TRP A 100 10.90 4.45 -8.04
CA TRP A 100 9.95 3.52 -8.63
C TRP A 100 8.62 3.52 -7.88
N LEU A 101 8.65 3.44 -6.54
CA LEU A 101 7.47 3.50 -5.68
C LEU A 101 6.71 4.80 -5.87
N THR A 102 7.39 5.96 -5.76
CA THR A 102 6.77 7.28 -5.98
C THR A 102 6.12 7.38 -7.36
N LYS A 103 6.85 6.96 -8.40
CA LYS A 103 6.34 7.01 -9.78
C LYS A 103 5.11 6.12 -9.95
N LYS A 104 5.13 4.91 -9.42
CA LYS A 104 4.02 3.96 -9.59
C LYS A 104 2.79 4.32 -8.78
N ALA A 105 2.97 4.79 -7.55
CA ALA A 105 1.87 5.32 -6.75
C ALA A 105 1.16 6.48 -7.47
N LYS A 106 1.94 7.40 -8.06
CA LYS A 106 1.39 8.51 -8.84
C LYS A 106 0.71 8.06 -10.15
N GLU A 107 1.31 7.13 -10.88
CA GLU A 107 0.75 6.63 -12.15
C GLU A 107 -0.55 5.83 -11.96
N VAL A 108 -0.65 5.02 -10.89
CA VAL A 108 -1.74 4.06 -10.69
C VAL A 108 -2.86 4.65 -9.82
N TYR A 109 -2.49 5.35 -8.74
CA TYR A 109 -3.42 5.80 -7.70
C TYR A 109 -3.45 7.32 -7.51
N ASP A 110 -2.72 8.07 -8.34
CA ASP A 110 -2.56 9.54 -8.25
C ASP A 110 -1.93 10.04 -6.92
N GLU A 111 -1.34 9.13 -6.14
CA GLU A 111 -0.81 9.37 -4.79
C GLU A 111 0.61 9.93 -4.80
N THR A 112 0.92 10.84 -3.86
CA THR A 112 2.26 11.35 -3.63
C THR A 112 2.79 11.00 -2.23
N PRO A 113 4.11 10.84 -2.04
CA PRO A 113 4.68 10.59 -0.70
C PRO A 113 4.25 11.62 0.34
N GLU A 114 4.12 12.88 -0.08
CA GLU A 114 3.74 14.01 0.75
C GLU A 114 2.34 13.84 1.35
N ASP A 115 1.40 13.25 0.60
CA ASP A 115 0.05 12.97 1.09
C ASP A 115 0.09 11.99 2.28
N PHE A 116 0.94 10.97 2.21
CA PHE A 116 1.08 9.95 3.24
C PHE A 116 1.87 10.40 4.49
N GLU A 117 2.84 11.29 4.34
CA GLU A 117 3.75 11.70 5.44
C GLU A 117 2.99 12.20 6.68
N GLY A 118 1.82 12.83 6.50
CA GLY A 118 0.98 13.32 7.60
C GLY A 118 0.40 12.23 8.51
N ILE A 119 0.24 11.00 8.02
CA ILE A 119 -0.30 9.87 8.81
C ILE A 119 0.76 8.84 9.18
N ALA A 120 1.95 8.89 8.58
CA ALA A 120 3.00 7.88 8.75
C ALA A 120 3.34 7.68 10.23
N SER A 121 3.46 8.78 10.99
CA SER A 121 3.72 8.74 12.43
C SER A 121 2.56 8.12 13.24
N ALA A 122 1.32 8.34 12.81
CA ALA A 122 0.14 7.76 13.46
C ALA A 122 0.07 6.24 13.26
N LEU A 123 0.45 5.74 12.08
CA LEU A 123 0.50 4.30 11.80
C LEU A 123 1.59 3.58 12.59
N GLU A 124 2.74 4.22 12.79
CA GLU A 124 3.85 3.65 13.57
C GLU A 124 3.53 3.58 15.07
N THR A 125 2.68 4.50 15.57
CA THR A 125 2.29 4.58 16.98
C THR A 125 0.97 3.89 17.31
N ALA A 126 0.22 3.41 16.31
CA ALA A 126 -1.10 2.82 16.51
C ALA A 126 -1.05 1.52 17.35
N PRO A 127 -1.75 1.46 18.50
CA PRO A 127 -1.84 0.24 19.32
C PRO A 127 -2.83 -0.75 18.72
N GLY A 128 -2.46 -1.35 17.59
CA GLY A 128 -3.26 -2.35 16.88
C GLY A 128 -2.49 -3.62 16.50
N GLY A 129 -1.23 -3.72 16.90
CA GLY A 129 -0.39 -4.90 16.66
C GLY A 129 -0.72 -6.03 17.62
N ARG A 130 -0.83 -7.25 17.08
CA ARG A 130 -0.51 -8.45 17.86
C ARG A 130 0.82 -8.19 18.58
N ARG A 131 0.85 -8.51 19.88
CA ARG A 131 1.88 -8.05 20.85
C ARG A 131 3.28 -8.65 20.64
N ASP A 132 3.59 -9.18 19.47
CA ASP A 132 4.76 -10.00 19.19
C ASP A 132 5.80 -9.37 18.25
N LEU A 133 5.47 -8.31 17.50
CA LEU A 133 6.46 -7.58 16.72
C LEU A 133 7.04 -6.44 17.56
N ARG A 134 8.02 -6.78 18.40
CA ARG A 134 8.81 -5.77 19.11
C ARG A 134 9.51 -4.86 18.10
N PRO A 135 9.53 -3.53 18.32
CA PRO A 135 10.40 -2.65 17.56
C PRO A 135 11.84 -3.10 17.79
N MET A 136 12.58 -3.34 16.70
CA MET A 136 14.03 -3.40 16.76
C MET A 136 14.49 -2.03 17.24
N GLU A 137 14.86 -2.01 18.53
CA GLU A 137 15.51 -0.94 19.26
C GLU A 137 16.38 -0.10 18.30
N VAL A 138 15.90 1.11 17.99
CA VAL A 138 16.75 2.16 17.42
C VAL A 138 17.71 2.53 18.55
N MET A 139 18.81 1.80 18.65
CA MET A 139 19.97 2.17 19.44
C MET A 139 20.56 3.43 18.82
N MET A 140 20.39 4.54 19.54
CA MET A 140 21.21 5.75 19.43
C MET A 140 22.68 5.45 19.70
#